data_AF-A0A7R9W4U6-F1
#
_entry.id   AF-A0A7R9W4U6-F1
#
_cell.length_a   1.000
_cell.length_b   1.000
_cell.length_c   1.000
_cell.angle_alpha   90.00
_cell.angle_beta   90.00
_cell.angle_gamma   90.00
#
_symmetry.space_group_name_H-M   'P 1'
#
loop_
_entity.id
_entity.type
_entity.pdbx_description
1 polymer ?
#
loop_
_entity_poly.entity_id
_entity_poly.type
_entity_poly.pdbx_seq_one_letter_code
_entity_poly.pdbx_strand_id
1 'polypeptide(L)'
;EDQANVTICINGSNDVIALDDTYTVTEDNPMSGNLLLNDSDPEGHTIDVCGGGSVTIGDACVSFHVTEGGIATFCPNGTFTFDPDGDFESLGAGETFSLSLPYVTCDSQGLSDTATVTVEITGTNDVIALDDSYTVTEDDPVSGSVLDNDSDPEGDDISVC
;
A
#
# COMPACT_ATOMS: atom_id res chain seq x y z
N GLU A 1 -4.10 -66.90 -12.87
CA GLU A 1 -4.25 -65.75 -11.96
C GLU A 1 -4.78 -64.60 -12.78
N ASP A 2 -5.93 -64.07 -12.42
CA ASP A 2 -6.45 -62.85 -13.05
C ASP A 2 -5.95 -61.68 -12.20
N GLN A 3 -5.19 -60.77 -12.80
CA GLN A 3 -4.84 -59.50 -12.17
C GLN A 3 -5.71 -58.41 -12.78
N ALA A 4 -6.45 -57.72 -11.92
CA ALA A 4 -7.13 -56.49 -12.25
C ALA A 4 -6.23 -55.31 -11.83
N ASN A 5 -5.92 -54.43 -12.78
CA ASN A 5 -5.25 -53.18 -12.48
C ASN A 5 -6.30 -52.14 -12.07
N VAL A 6 -6.11 -51.51 -10.91
CA VAL A 6 -6.91 -50.37 -10.48
C VAL A 6 -6.23 -49.10 -10.96
N THR A 7 -6.88 -48.37 -11.86
CA THR A 7 -6.49 -47.00 -12.20
C THR A 7 -7.33 -46.07 -11.34
N ILE A 8 -6.69 -45.41 -10.37
CA ILE A 8 -7.31 -44.31 -9.61
C ILE A 8 -7.12 -43.05 -10.46
N CYS A 9 -8.20 -42.52 -11.02
CA CYS A 9 -8.20 -41.16 -11.54
C CYS A 9 -8.50 -40.22 -10.38
N ILE A 10 -7.49 -39.52 -9.87
CA ILE A 10 -7.72 -38.33 -9.04
C ILE A 10 -8.04 -37.22 -10.03
N ASN A 11 -9.31 -36.87 -10.18
CA ASN A 11 -9.66 -35.60 -10.81
C ASN A 11 -9.29 -34.55 -9.77
N GLY A 12 -8.15 -33.87 -9.93
CA GLY A 12 -7.87 -32.65 -9.18
C GLY A 12 -9.04 -31.70 -9.42
N SER A 13 -9.66 -31.20 -8.36
CA SER A 13 -10.46 -30.00 -8.49
C SER A 13 -9.47 -28.91 -8.86
N ASN A 14 -9.75 -28.15 -9.91
CA ASN A 14 -9.01 -26.92 -10.14
C ASN A 14 -9.10 -26.07 -8.88
N ASP A 15 -7.99 -25.50 -8.42
CA ASP A 15 -7.91 -24.74 -7.18
C ASP A 15 -7.05 -23.48 -7.38
N VAL A 16 -7.50 -22.35 -6.83
CA VAL A 16 -6.69 -21.13 -6.67
C VAL A 16 -6.39 -21.00 -5.19
N ILE A 17 -5.13 -20.70 -4.85
CA ILE A 17 -4.68 -20.48 -3.47
C ILE A 17 -4.13 -19.05 -3.41
N ALA A 18 -4.88 -18.16 -2.76
CA ALA A 18 -4.45 -16.81 -2.46
C ALA A 18 -3.93 -16.73 -1.01
N LEU A 19 -2.78 -16.08 -0.79
CA LEU A 19 -2.16 -15.95 0.52
C LEU A 19 -1.90 -14.48 0.86
N ASP A 20 -2.12 -14.13 2.12
CA ASP A 20 -1.96 -12.74 2.56
C ASP A 20 -0.55 -12.17 2.32
N ASP A 21 -0.52 -10.90 1.91
CA ASP A 21 0.69 -10.14 1.64
C ASP A 21 0.95 -9.12 2.76
N THR A 22 2.22 -8.73 2.91
CA THR A 22 2.60 -7.66 3.83
C THR A 22 3.70 -6.79 3.22
N TYR A 23 3.47 -5.48 3.23
CA TYR A 23 4.42 -4.46 2.79
C TYR A 23 4.58 -3.38 3.86
N THR A 24 5.70 -2.67 3.80
CA THR A 24 5.99 -1.52 4.66
C THR A 24 6.33 -0.32 3.79
N VAL A 25 5.88 0.86 4.18
CA VAL A 25 6.12 2.11 3.45
C VAL A 25 6.24 3.28 4.43
N THR A 26 6.91 4.36 4.03
CA THR A 26 6.86 5.64 4.75
C THR A 26 5.73 6.49 4.20
N GLU A 27 5.15 7.37 5.00
CA GLU A 27 4.07 8.25 4.53
C GLU A 27 4.48 9.17 3.36
N ASP A 28 5.77 9.48 3.22
CA ASP A 28 6.26 10.36 2.16
C ASP A 28 6.42 9.73 0.77
N ASN A 29 6.45 8.40 0.68
CA ASN A 29 6.97 7.75 -0.51
C ASN A 29 6.05 6.64 -1.04
N PRO A 30 5.76 6.63 -2.35
CA PRO A 30 5.02 5.53 -2.94
C PRO A 30 5.84 4.25 -2.94
N MET A 31 5.16 3.12 -2.81
CA MET A 31 5.74 1.78 -2.89
C MET A 31 5.21 0.98 -4.08
N SER A 32 5.96 -0.06 -4.46
CA SER A 32 5.51 -1.07 -5.41
C SER A 32 5.85 -2.48 -4.92
N GLY A 33 4.99 -3.44 -5.24
CA GLY A 33 5.07 -4.84 -4.83
C GLY A 33 4.38 -5.75 -5.84
N ASN A 34 4.27 -7.03 -5.50
CA ASN A 34 3.56 -8.02 -6.31
C ASN A 34 2.75 -8.98 -5.43
N LEU A 35 1.43 -9.01 -5.61
CA LEU A 35 0.46 -9.79 -4.83
C LEU A 35 0.45 -11.28 -5.17
N LEU A 36 1.06 -11.70 -6.28
CA LEU A 36 1.01 -13.08 -6.76
C LEU A 36 2.28 -13.88 -6.40
N LEU A 37 3.20 -13.32 -5.60
CA LEU A 37 4.49 -13.98 -5.31
C LEU A 37 4.36 -15.23 -4.44
N ASN A 38 3.37 -15.22 -3.53
CA ASN A 38 3.04 -16.30 -2.61
C ASN A 38 1.77 -17.06 -3.03
N ASP A 39 1.06 -16.60 -4.06
CA ASP A 39 -0.12 -17.25 -4.60
C ASP A 39 0.23 -18.41 -5.55
N SER A 40 -0.69 -19.36 -5.68
CA SER A 40 -0.48 -20.50 -6.58
C SER A 40 -1.77 -21.16 -7.06
N ASP A 41 -1.63 -21.90 -8.15
CA ASP A 41 -2.62 -22.86 -8.67
C ASP A 41 -1.90 -24.23 -8.75
N PRO A 42 -2.31 -25.25 -7.97
CA PRO A 42 -1.67 -26.56 -7.94
C PRO A 42 -1.67 -27.31 -9.29
N GLU A 43 -2.60 -26.99 -10.17
CA GLU A 43 -2.71 -27.54 -11.52
C GLU A 43 -1.79 -26.83 -12.52
N GLY A 44 -1.24 -25.68 -12.15
CA GLY A 44 -0.29 -24.90 -12.92
C GLY A 44 -0.95 -23.97 -13.94
N HIS A 45 -2.23 -23.61 -13.76
CA HIS A 45 -2.83 -22.55 -14.56
C HIS A 45 -2.23 -21.19 -14.20
N THR A 46 -2.33 -20.27 -15.16
CA THR A 46 -1.97 -18.88 -14.90
C THR A 46 -2.97 -18.26 -13.93
N ILE A 47 -2.44 -17.59 -12.92
CA ILE A 47 -3.20 -16.79 -11.96
C ILE A 47 -3.00 -15.31 -12.24
N ASP A 48 -4.08 -14.54 -12.07
CA ASP A 48 -4.12 -13.08 -12.21
C ASP A 48 -4.89 -12.47 -11.05
N VAL A 49 -4.63 -11.19 -10.74
CA VAL A 49 -5.47 -10.40 -9.83
C VAL A 49 -6.68 -9.88 -10.60
N CYS A 50 -7.88 -10.33 -10.23
CA CYS A 50 -9.14 -9.98 -10.89
C CYS A 50 -10.04 -9.03 -10.11
N GLY A 51 -9.67 -8.71 -8.86
CA GLY A 51 -10.50 -7.87 -8.02
C GLY A 51 -9.80 -7.38 -6.76
N GLY A 52 -10.42 -6.39 -6.12
CA GLY A 52 -9.99 -5.85 -4.84
C GLY A 52 -11.11 -5.09 -4.13
N GLY A 53 -11.61 -5.62 -3.03
CA GLY A 53 -12.78 -5.08 -2.34
C GLY A 53 -14.00 -4.95 -3.26
N SER A 54 -14.36 -3.73 -3.64
CA SER A 54 -15.46 -3.43 -4.60
C SER A 54 -14.99 -3.13 -6.03
N VAL A 55 -13.69 -3.29 -6.30
CA VAL A 55 -13.05 -3.02 -7.59
C VAL A 55 -12.93 -4.32 -8.37
N THR A 56 -13.28 -4.27 -9.66
CA THR A 56 -13.03 -5.36 -10.61
C THR A 56 -11.85 -4.98 -11.49
N ILE A 57 -10.89 -5.91 -11.62
CA ILE A 57 -9.70 -5.76 -12.46
C ILE A 57 -9.91 -6.62 -13.71
N GLY A 58 -9.84 -5.99 -14.88
CA GLY A 58 -9.92 -6.66 -16.19
C GLY A 58 -8.53 -6.87 -16.76
N ASP A 59 -8.30 -6.50 -18.02
CA ASP A 59 -6.98 -6.65 -18.66
C ASP A 59 -5.98 -5.51 -18.32
N ALA A 60 -6.42 -4.50 -17.58
CA ALA A 60 -5.63 -3.31 -17.28
C ALA A 60 -5.55 -3.04 -15.78
N CYS A 61 -4.47 -2.39 -15.36
CA CYS A 61 -4.33 -1.90 -13.99
C CYS A 61 -5.45 -0.91 -13.64
N VAL A 62 -5.93 -0.96 -12.41
CA VAL A 62 -6.94 -0.05 -11.90
C VAL A 62 -6.42 0.63 -10.64
N SER A 63 -6.43 1.97 -10.65
CA SER A 63 -6.11 2.81 -9.50
C SER A 63 -7.39 3.29 -8.83
N PHE A 64 -7.41 3.31 -7.50
CA PHE A 64 -8.55 3.73 -6.71
C PHE A 64 -8.12 4.36 -5.39
N HIS A 65 -8.93 5.29 -4.89
CA HIS A 65 -8.75 5.84 -3.54
C HIS A 65 -9.18 4.80 -2.50
N VAL A 66 -8.36 4.67 -1.47
CA VAL A 66 -8.63 3.84 -0.30
C VAL A 66 -9.44 4.66 0.70
N THR A 67 -10.36 4.02 1.43
CA THR A 67 -11.27 4.74 2.35
C THR A 67 -10.51 5.36 3.53
N GLU A 68 -9.48 4.67 3.99
CA GLU A 68 -8.60 5.06 5.09
C GLU A 68 -7.48 6.03 4.66
N GLY A 69 -7.30 6.27 3.36
CA GLY A 69 -6.28 7.19 2.81
C GLY A 69 -5.34 6.54 1.80
N GLY A 70 -4.83 7.35 0.88
CA GLY A 70 -3.92 6.98 -0.19
C GLY A 70 -4.60 6.43 -1.45
N ILE A 71 -3.77 6.17 -2.45
CA ILE A 71 -4.16 5.63 -3.76
C ILE A 71 -3.48 4.28 -3.95
N ALA A 72 -4.30 3.23 -4.11
CA ALA A 72 -3.82 1.90 -4.45
C ALA A 72 -4.01 1.63 -5.94
N THR A 73 -3.08 0.89 -6.54
CA THR A 73 -3.23 0.35 -7.91
C THR A 73 -3.03 -1.14 -7.90
N PHE A 74 -4.00 -1.88 -8.44
CA PHE A 74 -3.89 -3.32 -8.68
C PHE A 74 -3.82 -3.60 -10.18
N CYS A 75 -2.88 -4.45 -10.58
CA CYS A 75 -2.72 -4.92 -11.94
C CYS A 75 -2.97 -6.43 -12.04
N PRO A 76 -3.48 -6.94 -13.18
CA PRO A 76 -3.75 -8.37 -13.36
C PRO A 76 -2.52 -9.25 -13.13
N ASN A 77 -1.36 -8.78 -13.58
CA ASN A 77 -0.08 -9.48 -13.42
C ASN A 77 0.47 -9.48 -11.97
N GLY A 78 -0.34 -9.09 -10.99
CA GLY A 78 0.04 -9.01 -9.58
C GLY A 78 0.70 -7.71 -9.18
N THR A 79 1.08 -6.83 -10.11
CA THR A 79 1.73 -5.55 -9.74
C THR A 79 0.80 -4.74 -8.85
N PHE A 80 1.32 -4.37 -7.68
CA PHE A 80 0.64 -3.54 -6.70
C PHE A 80 1.45 -2.26 -6.49
N THR A 81 0.78 -1.12 -6.43
CA THR A 81 1.37 0.12 -5.90
C THR A 81 0.47 0.72 -4.85
N PHE A 82 1.09 1.40 -3.89
CA PHE A 82 0.40 2.21 -2.91
C PHE A 82 1.13 3.53 -2.77
N ASP A 83 0.38 4.62 -2.90
CA ASP A 83 0.84 5.98 -2.69
C ASP A 83 0.06 6.56 -1.50
N PRO A 84 0.70 6.90 -0.38
CA PRO A 84 0.03 7.55 0.74
C PRO A 84 -0.68 8.86 0.37
N ASP A 85 -0.29 9.53 -0.73
CA ASP A 85 -0.92 10.75 -1.28
C ASP A 85 -1.09 11.91 -0.27
N GLY A 86 -0.23 11.96 0.75
CA GLY A 86 -0.29 12.95 1.83
C GLY A 86 -1.46 12.78 2.80
N ASP A 87 -2.17 11.64 2.77
CA ASP A 87 -3.29 11.38 3.68
C ASP A 87 -2.83 10.98 5.09
N PHE A 88 -1.53 10.75 5.29
CA PHE A 88 -0.98 10.19 6.53
C PHE A 88 -0.10 11.13 7.35
N GLU A 89 0.24 12.34 6.87
CA GLU A 89 1.18 13.35 7.43
C GLU A 89 0.98 13.73 8.93
N SER A 90 -0.07 13.23 9.55
CA SER A 90 -0.28 13.33 10.99
C SER A 90 0.46 12.27 11.80
N LEU A 91 1.08 11.27 11.16
CA LEU A 91 1.83 10.23 11.85
C LEU A 91 3.17 10.78 12.32
N GLY A 92 3.38 10.83 13.63
CA GLY A 92 4.68 11.20 14.17
C GLY A 92 5.78 10.20 13.81
N ALA A 93 7.05 10.61 13.97
CA ALA A 93 8.19 9.76 13.68
C ALA A 93 8.13 8.40 14.42
N GLY A 94 8.03 7.32 13.65
CA GLY A 94 7.95 5.95 14.16
C GLY A 94 6.55 5.53 14.65
N GLU A 95 5.55 6.40 14.53
CA GLU A 95 4.15 5.98 14.59
C GLU A 95 3.81 5.16 13.35
N THR A 96 2.83 4.25 13.49
CA THR A 96 2.47 3.32 12.42
C THR A 96 0.98 3.24 12.22
N PHE A 97 0.55 3.21 10.97
CA PHE A 97 -0.82 2.90 10.57
C PHE A 97 -0.85 1.61 9.74
N SER A 98 -1.74 0.68 10.09
CA SER A 98 -1.90 -0.58 9.35
C SER A 98 -3.14 -0.51 8.46
N LEU A 99 -2.90 -0.52 7.15
CA LEU A 99 -3.92 -0.54 6.12
C LEU A 99 -4.12 -1.97 5.58
N SER A 100 -5.36 -2.44 5.48
CA SER A 100 -5.68 -3.78 4.95
C SER A 100 -6.60 -3.68 3.74
N LEU A 101 -6.16 -4.21 2.60
CA LEU A 101 -6.91 -4.21 1.35
C LEU A 101 -7.15 -5.65 0.88
N PRO A 102 -8.42 -6.10 0.75
CA PRO A 102 -8.72 -7.41 0.19
C PRO A 102 -8.47 -7.40 -1.32
N TYR A 103 -7.93 -8.49 -1.85
CA TYR A 103 -7.78 -8.75 -3.28
C TYR A 103 -8.26 -10.17 -3.65
N VAL A 104 -8.57 -10.36 -4.92
CA VAL A 104 -9.08 -11.62 -5.47
C VAL A 104 -8.15 -12.09 -6.58
N THR A 105 -7.60 -13.28 -6.38
CA THR A 105 -6.81 -13.99 -7.39
C THR A 105 -7.73 -14.94 -8.15
N CYS A 106 -7.63 -14.98 -9.47
CA CYS A 106 -8.36 -15.93 -10.30
C CYS A 106 -7.46 -16.67 -11.27
N ASP A 107 -7.90 -17.85 -11.71
CA ASP A 107 -7.25 -18.58 -12.78
C ASP A 107 -7.96 -18.42 -14.13
N SER A 108 -7.32 -18.93 -15.17
CA SER A 108 -7.85 -18.98 -16.53
C SER A 108 -9.10 -19.87 -16.73
N GLN A 109 -9.48 -20.68 -15.73
CA GLN A 109 -10.65 -21.54 -15.75
C GLN A 109 -11.86 -20.94 -15.00
N GLY A 110 -11.68 -19.76 -14.41
CA GLY A 110 -12.72 -18.99 -13.75
C GLY A 110 -12.95 -19.34 -12.28
N LEU A 111 -12.01 -20.04 -11.63
CA LEU A 111 -12.00 -20.12 -10.17
C LEU A 111 -11.22 -18.95 -9.58
N SER A 112 -11.51 -18.68 -8.31
CA SER A 112 -10.91 -17.56 -7.60
C SER A 112 -10.81 -17.83 -6.12
N ASP A 113 -9.83 -17.21 -5.49
CA ASP A 113 -9.65 -17.17 -4.04
C ASP A 113 -9.37 -15.73 -3.58
N THR A 114 -9.56 -15.45 -2.30
CA THR A 114 -9.42 -14.10 -1.72
C THR A 114 -8.33 -14.08 -0.66
N ALA A 115 -7.49 -13.05 -0.71
CA ALA A 115 -6.47 -12.77 0.30
C ALA A 115 -6.44 -11.27 0.61
N THR A 116 -5.62 -10.88 1.58
CA THR A 116 -5.48 -9.50 2.01
C THR A 116 -4.03 -9.05 1.85
N VAL A 117 -3.83 -7.87 1.27
CA VAL A 117 -2.57 -7.15 1.37
C VAL A 117 -2.63 -6.18 2.53
N THR A 118 -1.69 -6.31 3.46
CA THR A 118 -1.50 -5.38 4.57
C THR A 118 -0.32 -4.44 4.27
N VAL A 119 -0.54 -3.15 4.37
CA VAL A 119 0.49 -2.11 4.25
C VAL A 119 0.67 -1.46 5.62
N GLU A 120 1.87 -1.58 6.18
CA GLU A 120 2.28 -0.86 7.38
C GLU A 120 2.96 0.46 6.98
N ILE A 121 2.28 1.56 7.23
CA ILE A 121 2.73 2.92 6.93
C ILE A 121 3.42 3.44 8.18
N THR A 122 4.67 3.90 8.06
CA THR A 122 5.45 4.48 9.16
C THR A 122 5.57 5.99 8.97
N GLY A 123 5.23 6.74 10.00
CA GLY A 123 5.36 8.19 10.03
C GLY A 123 6.83 8.63 10.10
N THR A 124 7.10 9.74 9.45
CA THR A 124 8.34 10.50 9.53
C THR A 124 8.10 11.76 10.37
N ASN A 125 9.05 12.68 10.41
CA ASN A 125 8.80 13.97 11.04
C ASN A 125 9.21 15.04 10.03
N ASP A 126 8.25 15.88 9.69
CA ASP A 126 8.23 16.70 8.49
C ASP A 126 8.16 18.18 8.86
N VAL A 127 9.25 18.66 9.47
CA VAL A 127 9.40 20.08 9.81
C VAL A 127 9.56 20.93 8.54
N ILE A 128 8.64 21.87 8.35
CA ILE A 128 8.67 22.87 7.29
C ILE A 128 9.18 24.18 7.88
N ALA A 129 10.43 24.54 7.54
CA ALA A 129 11.02 25.82 7.89
C ALA A 129 10.85 26.84 6.75
N LEU A 130 10.41 28.06 7.06
CA LEU A 130 10.26 29.15 6.08
C LEU A 130 11.23 30.30 6.39
N ASP A 131 11.77 30.92 5.32
CA ASP A 131 12.69 32.06 5.49
C ASP A 131 12.00 33.24 6.18
N ASP A 132 12.61 33.70 7.27
CA ASP A 132 12.22 34.94 7.93
C ASP A 132 12.72 36.18 7.19
N SER A 133 11.86 37.18 7.07
CA SER A 133 12.29 38.50 6.60
C SER A 133 11.70 39.61 7.45
N TYR A 134 12.58 40.48 7.94
CA TYR A 134 12.22 41.67 8.70
C TYR A 134 12.79 42.90 7.99
N THR A 135 11.98 43.94 7.86
CA THR A 135 12.45 45.25 7.37
C THR A 135 12.40 46.24 8.52
N VAL A 136 13.54 46.88 8.79
CA VAL A 136 13.67 47.91 9.84
C VAL A 136 14.34 49.14 9.29
N THR A 137 14.01 50.28 9.89
CA THR A 137 14.71 51.54 9.72
C THR A 137 16.03 51.51 10.50
N GLU A 138 17.03 52.23 10.00
CA GLU A 138 18.27 52.48 10.74
C GLU A 138 17.92 53.03 12.13
N ASP A 139 18.59 52.53 13.17
CA ASP A 139 18.40 52.85 14.59
C ASP A 139 17.17 52.25 15.31
N ASP A 140 16.32 51.48 14.62
CA ASP A 140 15.20 50.77 15.27
C ASP A 140 15.53 49.29 15.58
N PRO A 141 15.24 48.81 16.80
CA PRO A 141 15.42 47.40 17.13
C PRO A 141 14.39 46.53 16.38
N VAL A 142 14.84 45.38 15.87
CA VAL A 142 13.96 44.33 15.35
C VAL A 142 13.65 43.30 16.45
N SER A 143 12.39 42.87 16.53
CA SER A 143 11.96 41.76 17.39
C SER A 143 10.99 40.89 16.62
N GLY A 144 11.15 39.58 16.72
CA GLY A 144 10.31 38.56 16.09
C GLY A 144 10.82 37.17 16.47
N SER A 145 9.98 36.15 16.31
CA SER A 145 10.43 34.76 16.44
C SER A 145 10.81 34.25 15.06
N VAL A 146 11.88 33.45 14.98
CA VAL A 146 12.24 32.73 13.74
C VAL A 146 11.41 31.45 13.57
N LEU A 147 10.43 31.23 14.44
CA LEU A 147 9.53 30.07 14.41
C LEU A 147 8.12 30.46 13.98
N ASP A 148 7.82 31.76 13.80
CA ASP A 148 6.45 32.24 13.58
C ASP A 148 5.86 31.79 12.24
N ASN A 149 6.72 31.44 11.27
CA ASN A 149 6.37 30.97 9.93
C ASN A 149 6.78 29.49 9.69
N ASP A 150 7.32 28.81 10.70
CA ASP A 150 7.63 27.39 10.62
C ASP A 150 6.40 26.56 11.00
N SER A 151 6.28 25.35 10.46
CA SER A 151 5.19 24.43 10.77
C SER A 151 5.63 22.97 10.80
N ASP A 152 4.93 22.17 11.59
CA ASP A 152 5.12 20.73 11.75
C ASP A 152 3.72 20.09 11.57
N PRO A 153 3.48 19.32 10.49
CA PRO A 153 2.20 18.67 10.21
C PRO A 153 1.74 17.69 11.30
N GLU A 154 2.70 17.07 11.99
CA GLU A 154 2.49 16.15 13.12
C GLU A 154 2.09 16.91 14.41
N GLY A 155 2.39 18.21 14.47
CA GLY A 155 2.04 19.11 15.56
C GLY A 155 3.06 19.14 16.68
N ASP A 156 4.29 18.71 16.43
CA ASP A 156 5.39 18.77 17.39
C ASP A 156 5.91 20.20 17.61
N ASP A 157 6.45 20.47 18.80
CA ASP A 157 7.03 21.77 19.14
C ASP A 157 8.34 22.00 18.35
N ILE A 158 8.39 23.06 17.54
CA ILE A 158 9.59 23.44 16.78
C ILE A 158 10.55 24.24 17.69
N SER A 159 11.85 23.90 17.69
CA SER A 159 12.87 24.60 18.48
C SER A 159 14.13 24.91 17.66
N VAL A 160 14.76 26.05 17.97
CA VAL A 160 16.05 26.48 17.42
C VAL A 160 17.20 26.05 18.34
N CYS A 161 18.34 25.65 17.79
CA CYS A 161 19.52 25.18 18.53
C CYS A 161 20.73 26.11 18.44
#